data_AF-A0A9E4D9T6-F1
#
_entry.id   AF-A0A9E4D9T6-F1
#
_cell.length_a   1.000
_cell.length_b   1.000
_cell.length_c   1.000
_cell.angle_alpha   90.00
_cell.angle_beta   90.00
_cell.angle_gamma   90.00
#
_symmetry.space_group_name_H-M   'P 1'
#
loop_
_entity.id
_entity.type
_entity.pdbx_description
1 polymer ?
#
loop_
_entity_poly.entity_id
_entity_poly.type
_entity_poly.pdbx_seq_one_letter_code
_entity_poly.pdbx_strand_id
1 'polypeptide(L)'
;MRQSEDGSADDETGTVSDLATFLRSIERRGFLMARLALGNEDDALDALQDTMLRLVQRYAGRPPAEWRPLFYRMLHNRITDTRRRRTIRARL
;
A
#
# COMPACT_ATOMS: atom_id res chain seq x y z
N MET A 1 34.65 -10.05 27.51
CA MET A 1 33.31 -9.56 27.91
C MET A 1 32.91 -8.50 26.88
N ARG A 2 31.69 -8.61 26.34
CA ARG A 2 31.13 -7.98 25.14
C ARG A 2 31.63 -6.56 24.83
N GLN A 3 32.25 -6.39 23.66
CA GLN A 3 32.37 -5.08 23.01
C GLN A 3 31.17 -4.89 22.08
N SER A 4 30.40 -3.85 22.39
CA SER A 4 29.89 -2.86 21.43
C SER A 4 28.91 -3.33 20.36
N GLU A 5 27.63 -3.20 20.73
CA GLU A 5 26.48 -3.07 19.82
C GLU A 5 26.57 -1.71 19.10
N ASP A 6 27.03 -1.65 17.86
CA ASP A 6 27.06 -0.41 17.05
C ASP A 6 26.89 -0.68 15.54
N GLY A 7 25.77 -1.30 15.14
CA GLY A 7 25.63 -1.70 13.72
C GLY A 7 24.23 -1.88 13.15
N SER A 8 23.17 -1.26 13.68
CA SER A 8 21.81 -1.47 13.12
C SER A 8 20.90 -0.25 13.00
N ALA A 9 21.35 0.96 13.36
CA ALA A 9 20.49 2.16 13.22
C ALA A 9 20.40 2.67 11.76
N ASP A 10 21.43 2.43 10.94
CA ASP A 10 21.52 2.99 9.59
C ASP A 10 20.63 2.24 8.57
N ASP A 11 20.38 0.94 8.78
CA ASP A 11 19.60 0.10 7.88
C ASP A 11 18.09 0.41 7.95
N GLU A 12 17.55 0.64 9.15
CA GLU A 12 16.14 1.01 9.32
C GLU A 12 15.80 2.33 8.60
N THR A 13 16.70 3.32 8.64
CA THR A 13 16.50 4.60 7.97
C THR A 13 16.50 4.45 6.43
N GLY A 14 17.34 3.54 5.90
CA GLY A 14 17.38 3.20 4.48
C GLY A 14 16.08 2.55 3.98
N THR A 15 15.55 1.58 4.73
CA THR A 15 14.30 0.88 4.36
C THR A 15 13.09 1.82 4.29
N VAL A 16 12.99 2.78 5.20
CA VAL A 16 11.91 3.79 5.20
C VAL A 16 12.01 4.70 3.98
N SER A 17 13.22 5.12 3.61
CA SER A 17 13.48 5.93 2.41
C SER A 17 13.09 5.19 1.12
N ASP A 18 13.44 3.91 1.05
CA ASP A 18 13.12 3.03 -0.08
C ASP A 18 11.61 2.82 -0.20
N LEU A 19 10.92 2.59 0.92
CA LEU A 19 9.47 2.42 0.94
C LEU A 19 8.76 3.71 0.49
N ALA A 20 9.19 4.87 0.99
CA ALA A 20 8.62 6.15 0.58
C ALA A 20 8.82 6.38 -0.93
N THR A 21 9.98 6.04 -1.47
CA THR A 21 10.28 6.12 -2.90
C THR A 21 9.43 5.15 -3.71
N PHE A 22 9.26 3.93 -3.22
CA PHE A 22 8.36 2.95 -3.80
C PHE A 22 6.92 3.48 -3.85
N LEU A 23 6.37 3.96 -2.73
CA LEU A 23 5.00 4.46 -2.63
C LEU A 23 4.74 5.60 -3.63
N ARG A 24 5.64 6.59 -3.71
CA ARG A 24 5.57 7.67 -4.71
C ARG A 24 5.56 7.13 -6.14
N SER A 25 6.38 6.12 -6.42
CA SER A 25 6.46 5.54 -7.78
C SER A 25 5.18 4.83 -8.22
N ILE A 26 4.41 4.28 -7.28
CA ILE A 26 3.20 3.52 -7.59
C ILE A 26 1.91 4.33 -7.45
N GLU A 27 1.92 5.45 -6.73
CA GLU A 27 0.76 6.26 -6.39
C GLU A 27 -0.14 6.56 -7.59
N ARG A 28 0.43 7.22 -8.61
CA ARG A 28 -0.31 7.61 -9.82
C ARG A 28 -0.93 6.41 -10.52
N ARG A 29 -0.20 5.30 -10.62
CA ARG A 29 -0.68 4.08 -11.30
C ARG A 29 -1.75 3.37 -10.46
N GLY A 30 -1.55 3.30 -9.15
CA GLY A 30 -2.50 2.79 -8.15
C GLY A 30 -3.84 3.53 -8.24
N PHE A 31 -3.78 4.86 -8.17
CA PHE A 31 -4.93 5.74 -8.28
C PHE A 31 -5.69 5.53 -9.59
N LEU A 32 -4.99 5.55 -10.74
CA LEU A 32 -5.64 5.40 -12.04
C LEU A 32 -6.37 4.06 -12.17
N MET A 33 -5.80 2.95 -11.71
CA MET A 33 -6.50 1.66 -11.74
C MET A 33 -7.72 1.65 -10.83
N ALA A 34 -7.61 2.18 -9.61
CA ALA A 34 -8.73 2.28 -8.69
C ALA A 34 -9.85 3.14 -9.26
N ARG A 35 -9.51 4.30 -9.83
CA ARG A 35 -10.46 5.22 -10.46
C ARG A 35 -11.15 4.59 -11.66
N LEU A 36 -10.41 3.92 -12.55
CA LEU A 36 -11.00 3.21 -13.69
C LEU A 36 -11.92 2.06 -13.22
N ALA A 37 -11.56 1.39 -12.13
CA ALA A 37 -12.36 0.29 -11.61
C ALA A 37 -13.61 0.73 -10.84
N LEU A 38 -13.54 1.86 -10.12
CA LEU A 38 -14.59 2.31 -9.22
C LEU A 38 -15.45 3.44 -9.80
N GLY A 39 -14.98 4.18 -10.81
CA GLY A 39 -15.73 5.26 -11.45
C GLY A 39 -16.10 6.42 -10.52
N ASN A 40 -15.52 6.49 -9.33
CA ASN A 40 -15.68 7.56 -8.35
C ASN A 40 -14.30 7.84 -7.75
N GLU A 41 -13.99 9.13 -7.61
CA GLU A 41 -12.67 9.59 -7.21
C GLU A 41 -12.40 9.35 -5.72
N ASP A 42 -13.34 9.67 -4.85
CA ASP A 42 -13.21 9.49 -3.40
C ASP A 42 -12.98 8.03 -3.03
N ASP A 43 -13.79 7.11 -3.58
CA ASP A 43 -13.64 5.68 -3.36
C ASP A 43 -12.28 5.15 -3.91
N ALA A 44 -11.76 5.79 -4.97
CA ALA A 44 -10.44 5.44 -5.52
C ALA A 44 -9.30 5.92 -4.61
N LEU A 45 -9.40 7.13 -4.08
CA LEU A 45 -8.47 7.68 -3.10
C LEU A 45 -8.50 6.86 -1.81
N ASP A 46 -9.68 6.53 -1.29
CA ASP A 46 -9.85 5.69 -0.10
C ASP A 46 -9.22 4.32 -0.31
N ALA A 47 -9.49 3.68 -1.45
CA ALA A 47 -8.91 2.37 -1.74
C ALA A 47 -7.39 2.41 -1.85
N LEU A 48 -6.84 3.45 -2.47
CA LEU A 48 -5.40 3.63 -2.60
C LEU A 48 -4.74 3.89 -1.24
N GLN A 49 -5.26 4.84 -0.48
CA GLN A 49 -4.73 5.22 0.83
C GLN A 49 -4.79 4.06 1.82
N ASP A 50 -5.90 3.33 1.90
CA ASP A 50 -6.03 2.12 2.73
C ASP A 50 -4.97 1.08 2.35
N THR A 51 -4.71 0.92 1.05
CA THR A 51 -3.72 -0.02 0.55
C THR A 51 -2.31 0.40 0.96
N MET A 52 -1.94 1.67 0.76
CA MET A 52 -0.63 2.21 1.13
C MET A 52 -0.39 2.14 2.63
N LEU A 53 -1.39 2.53 3.43
CA LEU A 53 -1.30 2.50 4.89
C LEU A 53 -1.10 1.07 5.41
N ARG A 54 -1.85 0.09 4.88
CA ARG A 54 -1.66 -1.32 5.23
C ARG A 54 -0.29 -1.86 4.83
N LEU A 55 0.25 -1.41 3.69
CA LEU A 55 1.58 -1.78 3.26
C LEU A 55 2.64 -1.31 4.26
N VAL A 56 2.58 -0.03 4.65
CA VAL A 56 3.51 0.55 5.63
C VAL A 56 3.39 -0.14 6.98
N GLN A 57 2.17 -0.30 7.51
CA GLN A 57 1.96 -0.85 8.85
C GLN A 57 2.36 -2.32 9.00
N ARG A 58 2.18 -3.13 7.95
CA ARG A 58 2.32 -4.60 8.07
C ARG A 58 3.50 -5.18 7.30
N TYR A 59 4.04 -4.43 6.35
CA TYR A 59 5.01 -4.95 5.38
C TYR A 59 6.21 -4.02 5.15
N ALA A 60 6.38 -2.95 5.96
CA ALA A 60 7.55 -2.06 5.83
C ALA A 60 8.89 -2.82 5.96
N GLY A 61 8.98 -3.78 6.89
CA GLY A 61 10.18 -4.61 7.06
C GLY A 61 10.35 -5.73 6.02
N ARG A 62 9.53 -5.79 4.96
CA ARG A 62 9.70 -6.77 3.88
C ARG A 62 10.73 -6.26 2.86
N PRO A 63 11.40 -7.17 2.13
CA PRO A 63 12.28 -6.78 1.04
C PRO A 63 11.55 -5.91 -0.02
N PRO A 64 12.21 -4.90 -0.61
CA PRO A 64 11.60 -4.02 -1.61
C PRO A 64 10.95 -4.73 -2.81
N ALA A 65 11.50 -5.90 -3.19
CA ALA A 65 10.97 -6.72 -4.27
C ALA A 65 9.55 -7.27 -3.97
N GLU A 66 9.18 -7.43 -2.70
CA GLU A 66 7.87 -7.95 -2.29
C GLU A 66 6.78 -6.86 -2.22
N TRP A 67 7.15 -5.60 -2.04
CA TRP A 67 6.18 -4.52 -1.85
C TRP A 67 5.24 -4.34 -3.03
N ARG A 68 5.78 -4.47 -4.25
CA ARG A 68 5.00 -4.32 -5.49
C ARG A 68 3.88 -5.36 -5.59
N PRO A 69 4.15 -6.68 -5.60
CA PRO A 69 3.08 -7.66 -5.66
C PRO A 69 2.10 -7.58 -4.48
N LEU A 70 2.58 -7.25 -3.27
CA LEU A 70 1.71 -7.04 -2.10
C LEU A 70 0.75 -5.86 -2.30
N PHE A 71 1.26 -4.72 -2.78
CA PHE A 71 0.45 -3.55 -3.06
C PHE A 71 -0.68 -3.86 -4.05
N TYR A 72 -0.37 -4.43 -5.21
CA TYR A 72 -1.39 -4.70 -6.24
C TYR A 72 -2.42 -5.74 -5.77
N ARG A 73 -2.01 -6.74 -4.98
CA ARG A 73 -2.94 -7.70 -4.37
C ARG A 73 -3.92 -7.00 -3.41
N MET A 74 -3.40 -6.17 -2.50
CA MET A 74 -4.22 -5.43 -1.55
C MET A 74 -5.15 -4.44 -2.24
N LEU A 75 -4.65 -3.70 -3.24
CA LEU A 75 -5.46 -2.77 -4.03
C LEU A 75 -6.60 -3.48 -4.75
N HIS A 76 -6.32 -4.61 -5.39
CA HIS A 76 -7.34 -5.40 -6.06
C HIS A 76 -8.44 -5.87 -5.09
N ASN A 77 -8.04 -6.39 -3.93
CA ASN A 77 -8.98 -6.79 -2.88
C ASN A 77 -9.86 -5.61 -2.43
N ARG A 78 -9.26 -4.42 -2.27
CA ARG A 78 -9.97 -3.23 -1.81
C ARG A 78 -10.97 -2.69 -2.83
N ILE A 79 -10.61 -2.72 -4.12
CA ILE A 79 -11.50 -2.38 -5.24
C ILE A 79 -12.70 -3.35 -5.25
N THR A 80 -12.44 -4.65 -5.17
CA THR A 80 -13.48 -5.69 -5.19
C THR A 80 -14.45 -5.55 -4.02
N ASP A 81 -13.93 -5.33 -2.80
CA ASP A 81 -14.75 -5.09 -1.62
C ASP A 81 -15.64 -3.83 -1.78
N THR A 82 -15.09 -2.75 -2.29
CA THR A 82 -15.84 -1.49 -2.49
C THR A 82 -16.95 -1.66 -3.52
N ARG A 83 -16.70 -2.34 -4.63
CA ARG A 83 -17.74 -2.72 -5.61
C ARG A 83 -18.84 -3.55 -4.95
N ARG A 84 -18.48 -4.56 -4.15
CA ARG A 84 -19.44 -5.41 -3.43
C ARG A 84 -20.32 -4.59 -2.48
N ARG A 85 -19.71 -3.71 -1.66
CA ARG A 85 -20.44 -2.85 -0.71
C ARG A 85 -21.45 -1.94 -1.41
N ARG A 86 -21.10 -1.37 -2.58
CA ARG A 86 -22.04 -0.57 -3.38
C ARG A 86 -23.23 -1.39 -3.87
N THR A 87 -23.00 -2.59 -4.40
CA THR A 87 -24.09 -3.46 -4.86
C THR A 87 -25.03 -3.85 -3.74
N ILE A 88 -24.50 -4.09 -2.53
CA ILE A 88 -25.33 -4.40 -1.35
C ILE A 88 -26.14 -3.17 -0.94
N ARG A 89 -25.52 -2.00 -0.85
CA ARG A 89 -26.22 -0.74 -0.51
C ARG A 89 -27.32 -0.38 -1.51
N ALA A 90 -27.13 -0.68 -2.79
CA ALA A 90 -28.14 -0.44 -3.82
C ALA A 90 -29.34 -1.42 -3.78
N ARG A 91 -29.24 -2.51 -2.99
CA ARG A 91 -30.31 -3.51 -2.83
C ARG A 91 -31.12 -3.33 -1.56
N LEU A 92 -30.68 -2.43 -0.67
CA LEU A 92 -31.40 -2.01 0.54
C LEU A 92 -32.23 -0.77 0.21
#